data_AF-A0A2T0U9L4-F1
#
_entry.id   AF-A0A2T0U9L4-F1
#
_cell.length_a   1.000
_cell.length_b   1.000
_cell.length_c   1.000
_cell.angle_alpha   90.00
_cell.angle_beta   90.00
_cell.angle_gamma   90.00
#
_symmetry.space_group_name_H-M   'P 1'
#
loop_
_entity.id
_entity.type
_entity.pdbx_description
1 polymer ?
#
loop_
_entity_poly.entity_id
_entity_poly.type
_entity_poly.pdbx_seq_one_letter_code
_entity_poly.pdbx_strand_id
1 'polypeptide(L)'
;MKYIAIILLFLFSKPAISQTPEDQYYDFSLHLSEGNAEKAMSIAEKLIPSASVLKKKQQAIFYFKLARLYEDSKNGQKAIIYYQKSLTLEPDYYVPHLALGYLYLGNANAVATKAKAEKNNASVRQRYMTEYKGILRQAVPHLEKAMACDPNDQVLTSIKNIYLGLEDPAGFRSLDSRIDELNKNCVTVLTEDF
;
A
#
# COMPACT_ATOMS: atom_id res chain seq x y z
N MET A 1 11.85 -75.31 -5.91
CA MET A 1 11.21 -74.35 -5.00
C MET A 1 11.98 -73.03 -5.08
N LYS A 2 11.43 -72.00 -5.72
CA LYS A 2 12.04 -70.65 -5.80
C LYS A 2 11.21 -69.72 -4.91
N TYR A 3 11.83 -69.14 -3.89
CA TYR A 3 11.20 -68.12 -3.05
C TYR A 3 11.31 -66.76 -3.75
N ILE A 4 10.17 -66.15 -4.04
CA ILE A 4 10.09 -64.76 -4.51
C ILE A 4 10.01 -63.89 -3.25
N ALA A 5 11.08 -63.16 -2.96
CA ALA A 5 11.09 -62.15 -1.90
C ALA A 5 10.44 -60.87 -2.44
N ILE A 6 9.23 -60.56 -1.96
CA ILE A 6 8.55 -59.30 -2.23
C ILE A 6 9.08 -58.26 -1.24
N ILE A 7 9.96 -57.39 -1.71
CA ILE A 7 10.43 -56.22 -0.95
C ILE A 7 9.34 -55.14 -1.05
N LEU A 8 8.54 -55.01 0.00
CA LEU A 8 7.60 -53.89 0.17
C LEU A 8 8.38 -52.64 0.57
N LEU A 9 8.71 -51.81 -0.42
CA LEU A 9 9.20 -50.45 -0.22
C LEU A 9 8.04 -49.56 0.28
N PHE A 10 7.94 -49.40 1.60
CA PHE A 10 7.11 -48.36 2.19
C PHE A 10 7.74 -46.99 1.90
N LEU A 11 7.22 -46.30 0.89
CA LEU A 11 7.44 -44.87 0.69
C LEU A 11 6.73 -44.13 1.83
N PHE A 12 7.46 -43.80 2.90
CA PHE A 12 7.00 -42.81 3.87
C PHE A 12 7.02 -41.43 3.21
N SER A 13 5.90 -41.04 2.59
CA SER A 13 5.65 -39.63 2.31
C SER A 13 5.54 -38.91 3.66
N LYS A 14 6.56 -38.10 3.99
CA LYS A 14 6.42 -37.16 5.12
C LYS A 14 5.16 -36.34 4.86
N PRO A 15 4.21 -36.24 5.81
CA PRO A 15 3.06 -35.36 5.61
C PRO A 15 3.60 -33.96 5.34
N ALA A 16 3.16 -33.36 4.24
CA ALA A 16 3.42 -31.95 4.00
C ALA A 16 2.78 -31.20 5.17
N ILE A 17 3.60 -30.71 6.10
CA ILE A 17 3.13 -29.88 7.20
C ILE A 17 2.51 -28.65 6.54
N SER A 18 1.19 -28.54 6.60
CA SER A 18 0.51 -27.33 6.15
C SER A 18 1.00 -26.20 7.04
N GLN A 19 1.74 -25.24 6.47
CA GLN A 19 2.18 -24.06 7.21
C GLN A 19 0.95 -23.32 7.77
N THR A 20 1.03 -22.91 9.03
CA THR A 20 0.01 -22.04 9.62
C THR A 20 0.09 -20.63 9.00
N PRO A 21 -0.97 -19.81 9.05
CA PRO A 21 -0.91 -18.40 8.63
C PRO A 21 0.20 -17.62 9.36
N GLU A 22 0.46 -17.95 10.62
CA GLU A 22 1.53 -17.37 11.43
C GLU A 22 2.92 -17.74 10.89
N ASP A 23 3.14 -19.02 10.53
CA ASP A 23 4.38 -19.46 9.90
C ASP A 23 4.60 -18.75 8.56
N GLN A 24 3.54 -18.61 7.75
CA GLN A 24 3.58 -17.89 6.48
C GLN A 24 3.93 -16.41 6.67
N TYR A 25 3.38 -15.77 7.71
CA TYR A 25 3.70 -14.37 8.02
C TYR A 25 5.18 -14.19 8.42
N TYR A 26 5.72 -15.14 9.17
CA TYR A 26 7.14 -15.16 9.54
C TYR A 26 8.03 -15.36 8.30
N ASP A 27 7.74 -16.37 7.48
CA ASP A 27 8.49 -16.66 6.24
C ASP A 27 8.43 -15.48 5.25
N PHE A 28 7.27 -14.83 5.15
CA PHE A 28 7.10 -13.59 4.37
C PHE A 28 8.04 -12.49 4.87
N SER A 29 8.06 -12.24 6.18
CA SER A 29 8.90 -11.21 6.78
C SER A 29 10.39 -11.53 6.64
N LEU A 30 10.77 -12.80 6.75
CA LEU A 30 12.14 -13.28 6.55
C LEU A 30 12.59 -13.06 5.10
N HIS A 31 11.81 -13.49 4.11
CA HIS A 31 12.21 -13.29 2.71
C HIS A 31 12.26 -11.81 2.30
N LEU A 32 11.44 -10.95 2.92
CA LEU A 32 11.59 -9.51 2.76
C LEU A 32 12.93 -8.99 3.30
N SER A 33 13.37 -9.43 4.48
CA SER A 33 14.65 -8.99 5.06
C SER A 33 15.86 -9.51 4.27
N GLU A 34 15.73 -10.66 3.62
CA GLU A 34 16.73 -11.21 2.69
C GLU A 34 16.74 -10.55 1.31
N GLY A 35 15.78 -9.65 1.03
CA GLY A 35 15.61 -9.06 -0.31
C GLY A 35 15.02 -10.00 -1.37
N ASN A 36 14.51 -11.17 -0.95
CA ASN A 36 13.91 -12.18 -1.81
C ASN A 36 12.44 -11.83 -2.15
N ALA A 37 12.24 -10.72 -2.86
CA ALA A 37 10.92 -10.15 -3.15
C ALA A 37 9.94 -11.10 -3.87
N GLU A 38 10.43 -11.94 -4.79
CA GLU A 38 9.61 -12.92 -5.51
C GLU A 38 9.03 -13.99 -4.57
N LYS A 39 9.87 -14.54 -3.68
CA LYS A 39 9.44 -15.52 -2.68
C LYS A 39 8.48 -14.90 -1.67
N ALA A 40 8.79 -13.68 -1.22
CA ALA A 40 7.91 -12.92 -0.33
C ALA A 40 6.53 -12.71 -0.98
N MET A 41 6.46 -12.32 -2.26
CA MET A 41 5.20 -12.18 -2.98
C MET A 41 4.43 -13.50 -3.05
N SER A 42 5.10 -14.61 -3.39
CA SER A 42 4.46 -15.93 -3.47
C SER A 42 3.85 -16.37 -2.13
N ILE A 43 4.54 -16.10 -1.01
CA ILE A 43 4.03 -16.42 0.33
C ILE A 43 2.88 -15.49 0.69
N ALA A 44 3.01 -14.19 0.40
CA ALA A 44 1.94 -13.23 0.65
C ALA A 44 0.64 -13.61 -0.07
N GLU A 45 0.73 -14.08 -1.33
CA GLU A 45 -0.44 -14.54 -2.09
C GLU A 45 -1.17 -15.71 -1.43
N LYS A 46 -0.43 -16.61 -0.77
CA LYS A 46 -0.99 -17.73 0.01
C LYS A 46 -1.59 -17.28 1.34
N LEU A 47 -1.03 -16.23 1.95
CA LEU A 47 -1.43 -15.71 3.25
C LEU A 47 -2.65 -14.77 3.17
N ILE A 48 -2.84 -14.04 2.07
CA ILE A 48 -3.96 -13.07 1.91
C ILE A 48 -5.33 -13.65 2.34
N PRO A 49 -5.74 -14.87 1.94
CA PRO A 49 -7.05 -15.42 2.29
C PRO A 49 -7.24 -15.71 3.78
N SER A 50 -6.14 -15.91 4.53
CA SER A 50 -6.15 -16.28 5.95
C SER A 50 -5.55 -15.20 6.86
N ALA A 51 -5.18 -14.04 6.31
CA ALA A 51 -4.53 -12.96 7.05
C ALA A 51 -5.34 -12.46 8.25
N SER A 52 -6.67 -12.64 8.26
CA SER A 52 -7.53 -12.27 9.39
C SER A 52 -7.24 -13.04 10.69
N VAL A 53 -6.52 -14.18 10.60
CA VAL A 53 -6.10 -14.98 11.76
C VAL A 53 -4.97 -14.28 12.53
N LEU A 54 -4.14 -13.49 11.85
CA LEU A 54 -3.03 -12.76 12.47
C LEU A 54 -3.54 -11.73 13.49
N LYS A 55 -2.71 -11.32 14.45
CA LYS A 55 -3.03 -10.20 15.33
C LYS A 55 -3.22 -8.91 14.51
N LYS A 56 -4.11 -8.00 14.92
CA LYS A 56 -4.41 -6.77 14.16
C LYS A 56 -3.16 -5.97 13.75
N LYS A 57 -2.19 -5.82 14.66
CA LYS A 57 -0.92 -5.12 14.37
C LYS A 57 -0.08 -5.84 13.31
N GLN A 58 -0.02 -7.18 13.36
CA GLN A 58 0.65 -8.00 12.34
C GLN A 58 -0.08 -7.90 10.98
N GLN A 59 -1.41 -7.87 10.98
CA GLN A 59 -2.19 -7.62 9.75
C GLN A 59 -1.84 -6.26 9.14
N ALA A 60 -1.73 -5.20 9.96
CA ALA A 60 -1.38 -3.87 9.50
C ALA A 60 0.02 -3.84 8.86
N ILE A 61 1.00 -4.47 9.53
CA ILE A 61 2.38 -4.62 9.05
C ILE A 61 2.42 -5.44 7.75
N PHE A 62 1.70 -6.56 7.71
CA PHE A 62 1.61 -7.43 6.54
C PHE A 62 1.09 -6.66 5.32
N TYR A 63 -0.06 -5.99 5.46
CA TYR A 63 -0.65 -5.25 4.35
C TYR A 63 0.20 -4.06 3.92
N PHE A 64 0.87 -3.36 4.84
CA PHE A 64 1.83 -2.32 4.51
C PHE A 64 2.99 -2.85 3.66
N LYS A 65 3.64 -3.93 4.12
CA LYS A 65 4.79 -4.55 3.43
C LYS A 65 4.37 -5.14 2.07
N LEU A 66 3.20 -5.76 1.99
CA LEU A 66 2.65 -6.29 0.74
C LEU A 66 2.33 -5.17 -0.26
N ALA A 67 1.77 -4.06 0.21
CA ALA A 67 1.52 -2.89 -0.63
C ALA A 67 2.82 -2.36 -1.24
N ARG A 68 3.90 -2.29 -0.45
CA ARG A 68 5.22 -1.89 -0.93
C ARG A 68 5.77 -2.82 -1.99
N LEU A 69 5.63 -4.15 -1.83
CA LEU A 69 6.01 -5.10 -2.88
C LEU A 69 5.22 -4.89 -4.18
N TYR A 70 3.92 -4.59 -4.09
CA TYR A 70 3.12 -4.24 -5.26
C TYR A 70 3.54 -2.91 -5.89
N GLU A 71 3.92 -1.92 -5.09
CA GLU A 71 4.45 -0.64 -5.60
C GLU A 71 5.79 -0.84 -6.32
N ASP A 72 6.71 -1.59 -5.73
CA ASP A 72 8.04 -1.90 -6.29
C ASP A 72 7.92 -2.65 -7.62
N SER A 73 6.94 -3.56 -7.73
CA SER A 73 6.59 -4.27 -8.97
C SER A 73 5.71 -3.46 -9.93
N LYS A 74 5.57 -2.15 -9.72
CA LYS A 74 4.78 -1.20 -10.54
C LYS A 74 3.29 -1.51 -10.64
N ASN A 75 2.76 -2.31 -9.72
CA ASN A 75 1.34 -2.58 -9.58
C ASN A 75 0.67 -1.61 -8.58
N GLY A 76 0.59 -0.33 -8.97
CA GLY A 76 0.05 0.72 -8.11
C GLY A 76 -1.40 0.50 -7.68
N GLN A 77 -2.23 -0.18 -8.50
CA GLN A 77 -3.62 -0.46 -8.14
C GLN A 77 -3.72 -1.41 -6.94
N LYS A 78 -2.94 -2.51 -6.95
CA LYS A 78 -2.89 -3.41 -5.79
C LYS A 78 -2.23 -2.75 -4.59
N ALA A 79 -1.18 -1.95 -4.80
CA ALA A 79 -0.54 -1.20 -3.73
C ALA A 79 -1.54 -0.31 -2.97
N ILE A 80 -2.37 0.47 -3.69
CA ILE A 80 -3.41 1.32 -3.08
C ILE A 80 -4.34 0.49 -2.19
N ILE A 81 -4.84 -0.66 -2.68
CA ILE A 81 -5.76 -1.52 -1.92
C ILE A 81 -5.12 -1.97 -0.59
N TYR A 82 -3.87 -2.42 -0.62
CA TYR A 82 -3.22 -2.96 0.58
C TYR A 82 -2.73 -1.86 1.53
N TYR A 83 -2.32 -0.69 1.04
CA TYR A 83 -2.08 0.46 1.91
C TYR A 83 -3.35 0.89 2.64
N GLN A 84 -4.51 0.92 1.97
CA GLN A 84 -5.79 1.21 2.61
C GLN A 84 -6.19 0.16 3.65
N LYS A 85 -5.91 -1.13 3.40
CA LYS A 85 -6.12 -2.19 4.40
C LYS A 85 -5.23 -2.00 5.64
N SER A 86 -3.98 -1.60 5.44
CA SER A 86 -3.07 -1.26 6.55
C SER A 86 -3.63 -0.10 7.39
N LEU A 87 -4.07 0.98 6.74
CA LEU A 87 -4.62 2.16 7.42
C LEU A 87 -5.99 1.93 8.09
N THR A 88 -6.76 0.93 7.66
CA THR A 88 -7.96 0.51 8.40
C THR A 88 -7.61 -0.02 9.80
N LEU A 89 -6.41 -0.57 9.97
CA LEU A 89 -5.93 -1.17 11.22
C LEU A 89 -5.06 -0.21 12.03
N GLU A 90 -4.23 0.59 11.36
CA GLU A 90 -3.31 1.56 11.95
C GLU A 90 -3.45 2.91 11.24
N PRO A 91 -4.53 3.68 11.49
CA PRO A 91 -4.87 4.89 10.74
C PRO A 91 -3.87 6.03 10.94
N ASP A 92 -3.07 5.99 12.01
CA ASP A 92 -2.09 7.03 12.30
C ASP A 92 -0.68 6.71 11.77
N TYR A 93 -0.48 5.57 11.11
CA TYR A 93 0.80 5.23 10.50
C TYR A 93 1.02 6.03 9.23
N TYR A 94 1.94 6.99 9.28
CA TYR A 94 2.07 8.00 8.22
C TYR A 94 2.67 7.47 6.91
N VAL A 95 3.43 6.37 6.94
CA VAL A 95 4.15 5.88 5.75
C VAL A 95 3.19 5.40 4.65
N PRO A 96 2.13 4.59 4.92
CA PRO A 96 1.09 4.30 3.93
C PRO A 96 0.37 5.55 3.42
N HIS A 97 0.16 6.58 4.26
CA HIS A 97 -0.41 7.84 3.81
C HIS A 97 0.50 8.50 2.77
N LEU A 98 1.81 8.59 3.03
CA LEU A 98 2.76 9.14 2.07
C LEU A 98 2.72 8.40 0.72
N ALA A 99 2.75 7.07 0.76
CA ALA A 99 2.71 6.22 -0.43
C ALA A 99 1.40 6.40 -1.22
N LEU A 100 0.24 6.38 -0.55
CA LEU A 100 -1.06 6.61 -1.18
C LEU A 100 -1.14 7.99 -1.84
N GLY A 101 -0.66 9.03 -1.16
CA GLY A 101 -0.60 10.39 -1.71
C GLY A 101 0.13 10.45 -3.05
N TYR A 102 1.32 9.84 -3.13
CA TYR A 102 2.09 9.80 -4.37
C TYR A 102 1.50 8.89 -5.45
N LEU A 103 0.93 7.74 -5.08
CA LEU A 103 0.24 6.86 -6.02
C LEU A 103 -0.98 7.57 -6.64
N TYR A 104 -1.76 8.30 -5.85
CA TYR A 104 -2.86 9.10 -6.36
C TYR A 104 -2.38 10.25 -7.25
N LEU A 105 -1.29 10.94 -6.90
CA LEU A 105 -0.69 11.95 -7.77
C LEU A 105 -0.22 11.37 -9.11
N GLY A 106 0.36 10.18 -9.11
CA GLY A 106 0.71 9.45 -10.34
C GLY A 106 -0.51 9.21 -11.22
N ASN A 107 -1.61 8.73 -10.64
CA ASN A 107 -2.89 8.52 -11.34
C ASN A 107 -3.47 9.84 -11.87
N ALA A 108 -3.44 10.91 -11.07
CA ALA A 108 -3.89 12.24 -11.49
C ALA A 108 -3.08 12.74 -12.70
N ASN A 109 -1.77 12.58 -12.69
CA ASN A 109 -0.90 12.96 -13.81
C ASN A 109 -1.21 12.17 -15.09
N ALA A 110 -1.52 10.88 -14.98
CA ALA A 110 -1.94 10.07 -16.12
C ALA A 110 -3.27 10.59 -16.71
N VAL A 111 -4.25 10.94 -15.88
CA VAL A 111 -5.53 11.52 -16.32
C VAL A 111 -5.34 12.91 -16.93
N ALA A 112 -4.50 13.75 -16.35
CA ALA A 112 -4.17 15.06 -16.90
C ALA A 112 -3.51 14.95 -18.29
N THR A 113 -2.69 13.91 -18.50
CA THR A 113 -2.09 13.61 -19.82
C THR A 113 -3.16 13.25 -20.84
N LYS A 114 -4.15 12.43 -20.47
CA LYS A 114 -5.32 12.14 -21.32
C LYS A 114 -6.08 13.42 -21.65
N ALA A 115 -6.36 14.28 -20.67
CA ALA A 115 -7.03 15.57 -20.91
C ALA A 115 -6.29 16.46 -21.91
N LYS A 116 -4.94 16.52 -21.83
CA LYS A 116 -4.11 17.29 -22.78
C LYS A 116 -4.17 16.73 -24.20
N ALA A 117 -4.31 15.42 -24.37
CA ALA A 117 -4.41 14.78 -25.68
C ALA A 117 -5.73 15.10 -26.41
N GLU A 118 -6.81 15.41 -25.68
CA GLU A 118 -8.14 15.68 -26.22
C GLU A 118 -8.30 17.07 -26.85
N LYS A 119 -7.42 17.46 -27.77
CA LYS A 119 -7.33 18.83 -28.32
C LYS A 119 -8.63 19.35 -28.94
N ASN A 120 -9.42 18.49 -29.59
CA ASN A 120 -10.63 18.88 -30.33
C ASN A 120 -11.93 18.37 -29.68
N ASN A 121 -11.86 17.79 -28.48
CA ASN A 121 -13.04 17.27 -27.78
C ASN A 121 -13.17 17.87 -26.38
N ALA A 122 -13.79 19.05 -26.32
CA ALA A 122 -13.96 19.79 -25.07
C ALA A 122 -14.74 19.00 -24.00
N SER A 123 -15.74 18.21 -24.41
CA SER A 123 -16.53 17.39 -23.49
C SER A 123 -15.69 16.26 -22.86
N VAL A 124 -14.90 15.53 -23.66
CA VAL A 124 -14.00 14.50 -23.13
C VAL A 124 -12.92 15.12 -22.23
N ARG A 125 -12.32 16.24 -22.66
CA ARG A 125 -11.35 16.98 -21.84
C ARG A 125 -11.95 17.34 -20.48
N GLN A 126 -13.17 17.88 -20.47
CA GLN A 126 -13.85 18.26 -19.24
C GLN A 126 -14.07 17.06 -18.31
N ARG A 127 -14.44 15.89 -18.84
CA ARG A 127 -14.59 14.65 -18.04
C ARG A 127 -13.27 14.25 -17.38
N TYR A 128 -12.16 14.25 -18.12
CA TYR A 128 -10.84 13.97 -17.54
C TYR A 128 -10.42 15.02 -16.51
N MET A 129 -10.74 16.30 -16.70
CA MET A 129 -10.45 17.32 -15.69
C MET A 129 -11.27 17.13 -14.41
N THR A 130 -12.52 16.69 -14.52
CA THR A 130 -13.34 16.30 -13.35
C THR A 130 -12.74 15.11 -12.62
N GLU A 131 -12.32 14.06 -13.35
CA GLU A 131 -11.65 12.88 -12.78
C GLU A 131 -10.32 13.27 -12.10
N TYR A 132 -9.49 14.09 -12.76
CA TYR A 132 -8.25 14.63 -12.22
C TYR A 132 -8.48 15.33 -10.86
N LYS A 133 -9.42 16.27 -10.79
CA LYS A 133 -9.77 16.96 -9.53
C LYS A 133 -10.31 15.98 -8.48
N GLY A 134 -11.04 14.94 -8.89
CA GLY A 134 -11.47 13.85 -8.00
C GLY A 134 -10.30 13.13 -7.35
N ILE A 135 -9.30 12.73 -8.14
CA ILE A 135 -8.11 12.03 -7.66
C ILE A 135 -7.26 12.94 -6.76
N LEU A 136 -7.11 14.23 -7.11
CA LEU A 136 -6.41 15.19 -6.25
C LEU A 136 -7.04 15.29 -4.84
N ARG A 137 -8.38 15.24 -4.75
CA ARG A 137 -9.08 15.21 -3.45
C ARG A 137 -8.85 13.92 -2.67
N GLN A 138 -8.56 12.82 -3.35
CA GLN A 138 -8.13 11.59 -2.68
C GLN A 138 -6.69 11.71 -2.16
N ALA A 139 -5.79 12.33 -2.93
CA ALA A 139 -4.38 12.47 -2.56
C ALA A 139 -4.16 13.39 -1.35
N VAL A 140 -4.85 14.53 -1.30
CA VAL A 140 -4.55 15.60 -0.34
C VAL A 140 -4.62 15.18 1.14
N PRO A 141 -5.66 14.49 1.67
CA PRO A 141 -5.69 14.13 3.09
C PRO A 141 -4.55 13.17 3.47
N HIS A 142 -4.09 12.34 2.52
CA HIS A 142 -2.97 11.45 2.76
C HIS A 142 -1.64 12.19 2.85
N LEU A 143 -1.37 13.12 1.93
CA LEU A 143 -0.15 13.92 2.01
C LEU A 143 -0.16 14.88 3.20
N GLU A 144 -1.32 15.39 3.61
CA GLU A 144 -1.43 16.21 4.82
C GLU A 144 -1.11 15.42 6.09
N LYS A 145 -1.66 14.20 6.24
CA LYS A 145 -1.30 13.33 7.37
C LYS A 145 0.18 13.00 7.37
N ALA A 146 0.76 12.72 6.19
CA ALA A 146 2.20 12.47 6.07
C ALA A 146 3.04 13.70 6.47
N MET A 147 2.69 14.89 5.95
CA MET A 147 3.35 16.16 6.30
C MET A 147 3.24 16.48 7.78
N ALA A 148 2.12 16.14 8.42
CA ALA A 148 1.89 16.38 9.83
C ALA A 148 2.74 15.48 10.75
N CYS A 149 3.00 14.25 10.33
CA CYS A 149 3.78 13.29 11.12
C CYS A 149 5.28 13.33 10.83
N ASP A 150 5.67 13.67 9.59
CA ASP A 150 7.06 13.75 9.13
C ASP A 150 7.20 14.91 8.13
N PRO A 151 7.41 16.14 8.63
CA PRO A 151 7.49 17.34 7.80
C PRO A 151 8.56 17.23 6.72
N ASN A 152 8.17 17.49 5.48
CA ASN A 152 9.03 17.36 4.31
C ASN A 152 8.67 18.39 3.23
N ASP A 153 9.64 19.18 2.79
CA ASP A 153 9.44 20.26 1.80
C ASP A 153 8.91 19.76 0.44
N GLN A 154 9.28 18.54 0.03
CA GLN A 154 8.78 17.94 -1.19
C GLN A 154 7.29 17.58 -1.06
N VAL A 155 6.88 17.10 0.13
CA VAL A 155 5.47 16.81 0.43
C VAL A 155 4.67 18.12 0.48
N LEU A 156 5.19 19.16 1.14
CA LEU A 156 4.57 20.49 1.15
C LEU A 156 4.41 21.06 -0.27
N THR A 157 5.44 20.91 -1.12
CA THR A 157 5.38 21.32 -2.53
C THR A 157 4.28 20.56 -3.28
N SER A 158 4.14 19.26 -3.02
CA SER A 158 3.10 18.42 -3.62
C SER A 158 1.70 18.87 -3.18
N ILE A 159 1.49 19.15 -1.89
CA ILE A 159 0.24 19.70 -1.35
C ILE A 159 -0.10 21.05 -1.99
N LYS A 160 0.87 21.96 -2.09
CA LYS A 160 0.68 23.25 -2.77
C LYS A 160 0.24 23.06 -4.23
N ASN A 161 0.87 22.15 -4.96
CA ASN A 161 0.51 21.85 -6.34
C ASN A 161 -0.89 21.24 -6.46
N ILE A 162 -1.30 20.41 -5.49
CA ILE A 162 -2.68 19.88 -5.43
C ILE A 162 -3.68 21.03 -5.30
N TYR A 163 -3.48 21.95 -4.36
CA TYR A 163 -4.40 23.08 -4.16
C TYR A 163 -4.45 24.02 -5.37
N LEU A 164 -3.33 24.22 -6.06
CA LEU A 164 -3.32 24.92 -7.35
C LEU A 164 -4.15 24.17 -8.41
N GLY A 165 -3.99 22.85 -8.54
CA GLY A 165 -4.75 22.03 -9.50
C GLY A 165 -6.25 21.91 -9.16
N LEU A 166 -6.61 22.03 -7.88
CA LEU A 166 -7.99 22.09 -7.41
C LEU A 166 -8.63 23.48 -7.59
N GLU A 167 -7.83 24.52 -7.83
CA GLU A 167 -8.24 25.94 -7.78
C GLU A 167 -8.82 26.31 -6.40
N ASP A 168 -8.22 25.77 -5.32
CA ASP A 168 -8.68 25.95 -3.95
C ASP A 168 -7.62 26.64 -3.06
N PRO A 169 -7.48 27.98 -3.17
CA PRO A 169 -6.55 28.73 -2.34
C PRO A 169 -7.00 28.80 -0.87
N ALA A 170 -8.29 28.58 -0.57
CA ALA A 170 -8.79 28.59 0.80
C ALA A 170 -8.33 27.33 1.55
N GLY A 171 -8.40 26.17 0.89
CA GLY A 171 -7.90 24.92 1.44
C GLY A 171 -6.41 24.96 1.77
N PHE A 172 -5.58 25.59 0.93
CA PHE A 172 -4.16 25.79 1.24
C PHE A 172 -3.94 26.76 2.40
N ARG A 173 -4.71 27.87 2.48
CA ARG A 173 -4.56 28.84 3.58
C ARG A 173 -4.83 28.25 4.97
N SER A 174 -5.68 27.22 5.06
CA SER A 174 -5.97 26.55 6.33
C SER A 174 -5.14 25.28 6.55
N LEU A 175 -4.09 25.04 5.76
CA LEU A 175 -3.25 23.85 5.85
C LEU A 175 -2.58 23.71 7.23
N ASP A 176 -1.97 24.79 7.73
CA ASP A 176 -1.23 24.75 9.02
C ASP A 176 -2.14 24.30 10.17
N SER A 177 -3.36 24.83 10.24
CA SER A 177 -4.34 24.42 11.26
C SER A 177 -4.74 22.95 11.14
N ARG A 178 -4.82 22.39 9.93
CA ARG A 178 -5.11 20.96 9.74
C ARG A 178 -3.90 20.10 10.10
N ILE A 179 -2.69 20.54 9.76
CA ILE A 179 -1.45 19.85 10.14
C ILE A 179 -1.34 19.75 11.67
N ASP A 180 -1.63 20.84 12.38
CA ASP A 180 -1.64 20.86 13.85
C ASP A 180 -2.65 19.88 14.47
N GLU A 181 -3.76 19.60 13.78
CA GLU A 181 -4.74 18.61 14.22
C GLU A 181 -4.29 17.18 13.87
N LEU A 182 -3.77 16.98 12.66
CA LEU A 182 -3.36 15.69 12.12
C LEU A 182 -2.08 15.14 12.76
N ASN A 183 -1.24 16.00 13.34
CA ASN A 183 0.00 15.60 14.03
C ASN A 183 -0.27 14.79 15.30
N LYS A 184 -1.51 14.78 15.79
CA LYS A 184 -1.91 13.99 16.96
C LYS A 184 -1.81 12.51 16.61
N ASN A 185 -1.28 11.74 17.57
CA ASN A 185 -1.19 10.28 17.52
C ASN A 185 -0.33 9.68 16.39
N CYS A 186 0.52 10.48 15.74
CA CYS A 186 1.37 9.98 14.66
C CYS A 186 2.17 8.73 15.06
N VAL A 187 1.99 7.66 14.29
CA VAL A 187 2.83 6.47 14.35
C VAL A 187 3.89 6.63 13.26
N THR A 188 5.16 6.79 13.66
CA THR A 188 6.29 6.97 12.74
C THR A 188 7.01 5.65 12.43
N VAL A 189 6.90 4.68 13.33
CA VAL A 189 7.49 3.35 13.19
C VAL A 189 6.43 2.32 13.54
N LEU A 190 6.15 1.40 12.62
CA LEU A 190 5.22 0.30 12.85
C LEU A 190 6.01 -0.99 13.08
N THR A 191 6.18 -1.36 14.35
CA THR A 191 6.88 -2.58 14.79
C THR A 191 5.94 -3.56 15.50
N GLU A 192 6.30 -4.83 15.49
CA GLU A 192 5.63 -5.85 16.31
C GLU A 192 5.91 -5.57 17.79
N ASP A 193 4.91 -5.83 18.64
CA ASP A 193 5.11 -5.85 20.09
C ASP A 193 5.66 -7.25 20.45
N PHE A 194 6.85 -7.29 21.05
CA PHE A 194 7.52 -8.52 21.49
C PHE A 194 6.88 -9.11 22.74
#